data_AF-A0A161XKT3-F1
#
_entry.id   AF-A0A161XKT3-F1
#
_cell.length_a   1.000
_cell.length_b   1.000
_cell.length_c   1.000
_cell.angle_alpha   90.00
_cell.angle_beta   90.00
_cell.angle_gamma   90.00
#
_symmetry.space_group_name_H-M   'P 1'
#
loop_
_entity.id
_entity.type
_entity.pdbx_description
1 polymer ?
#
loop_
_entity_poly.entity_id
_entity_poly.type
_entity_poly.pdbx_seq_one_letter_code
_entity_poly.pdbx_strand_id
1 'polypeptide(L)'
;MAPRKITPEAESAPEGNKQAQSTKTAEAKPKAKTTPTKAAPKKATPAKTQTGSNSAGVAADHLRSFIDGIERLEGEKQIIASDIKDVYAEAKGCGFDKATIAKVLKFKAQKPSEREEQEALFDLYLHALGLTDGEMDESQQLGVDASSAGKLITDNPYTTEDPRFKKWEQGWQMQTAFLAAQDNTDAQ
;
A
#
# COMPACT_ATOMS: atom_id res chain seq x y z
N MET A 1 -8.94 2.03 53.62
CA MET A 1 -7.47 1.82 53.61
C MET A 1 -7.02 1.59 52.18
N ALA A 2 -6.24 2.51 51.63
CA ALA A 2 -5.38 2.30 50.46
C ALA A 2 -4.01 2.93 50.82
N PRO A 3 -2.88 2.61 50.16
CA PRO A 3 -2.52 1.42 49.39
C PRO A 3 -1.17 0.81 49.90
N ARG A 4 -0.85 -0.46 49.57
CA ARG A 4 0.54 -0.95 49.66
C ARG A 4 1.16 -0.97 48.27
N LYS A 5 2.09 -0.03 48.08
CA LYS A 5 3.07 0.01 47.00
C LYS A 5 3.98 -1.21 47.10
N ILE A 6 4.16 -1.93 46.00
CA ILE A 6 5.35 -2.75 45.77
C ILE A 6 5.84 -2.35 44.38
N THR A 7 6.88 -1.51 44.39
CA THR A 7 7.70 -1.14 43.24
C THR A 7 8.89 -2.11 43.14
N PRO A 8 9.57 -2.14 41.97
CA PRO A 8 10.11 -3.36 41.37
C PRO A 8 11.55 -3.63 41.78
N GLU A 9 11.92 -4.91 41.74
CA GLU A 9 13.31 -5.36 41.83
C GLU A 9 13.97 -5.21 40.46
N ALA A 10 15.17 -4.63 40.48
CA ALA A 10 16.00 -4.30 39.35
C ALA A 10 17.34 -5.03 39.50
N GLU A 11 17.69 -5.89 38.55
CA GLU A 11 19.05 -6.29 38.16
C GLU A 11 18.87 -7.14 36.89
N SER A 12 19.45 -6.87 35.72
CA SER A 12 20.85 -6.60 35.45
C SER A 12 21.01 -5.74 34.19
N ALA A 13 22.07 -4.95 34.20
CA ALA A 13 22.45 -3.90 33.26
C ALA A 13 23.04 -4.46 31.93
N PRO A 14 23.38 -3.57 30.98
CA PRO A 14 23.52 -3.85 29.55
C PRO A 14 24.97 -4.08 29.11
N GLU A 15 25.15 -4.83 28.02
CA GLU A 15 26.43 -4.87 27.32
C GLU A 15 26.20 -4.50 25.85
N GLY A 16 26.82 -3.38 25.45
CA GLY A 16 26.76 -2.90 24.08
C GLY A 16 27.79 -3.59 23.20
N ASN A 17 27.58 -3.52 21.89
CA ASN A 17 28.67 -3.16 21.01
C ASN A 17 28.16 -2.40 19.77
N LYS A 18 28.81 -1.27 19.52
CA LYS A 18 28.70 -0.43 18.32
C LYS A 18 29.84 -0.81 17.38
N GLN A 19 29.52 -1.23 16.16
CA GLN A 19 30.39 -1.01 14.98
C GLN A 19 29.50 -1.19 13.74
N ALA A 20 29.04 -0.13 13.07
CA ALA A 20 29.77 0.76 12.16
C ALA A 20 30.49 0.01 11.03
N GLN A 21 29.89 0.06 9.82
CA GLN A 21 30.47 0.23 8.47
C GLN A 21 29.40 -0.21 7.46
N SER A 22 28.68 0.66 6.73
CA SER A 22 29.12 1.53 5.63
C SER A 22 29.85 0.80 4.50
N THR A 23 29.12 0.33 3.49
CA THR A 23 29.57 0.34 2.09
C THR A 23 28.45 0.80 1.17
N LYS A 24 28.36 2.13 1.06
CA LYS A 24 27.72 2.84 -0.05
C LYS A 24 28.79 3.01 -1.12
N THR A 25 28.74 2.21 -2.19
CA THR A 25 29.53 2.49 -3.40
C THR A 25 28.65 3.28 -4.35
N ALA A 26 28.76 4.61 -4.24
CA ALA A 26 28.32 5.55 -5.26
C ALA A 26 29.59 6.12 -5.91
N GLU A 27 29.82 5.76 -7.17
CA GLU A 27 30.94 6.23 -7.98
C GLU A 27 30.50 7.49 -8.75
N ALA A 28 31.10 8.65 -8.42
CA ALA A 28 31.15 9.80 -9.31
C ALA A 28 32.25 10.81 -8.92
N LYS A 29 32.91 11.35 -9.98
CA LYS A 29 33.76 12.57 -10.10
C LYS A 29 35.25 12.45 -9.66
N PRO A 30 36.20 13.30 -10.15
CA PRO A 30 36.05 14.52 -10.97
C PRO A 30 37.09 14.84 -12.09
N LYS A 31 36.80 15.90 -12.86
CA LYS A 31 37.65 16.60 -13.83
C LYS A 31 38.58 17.65 -13.16
N ALA A 32 39.69 17.90 -13.87
CA ALA A 32 40.45 19.16 -14.05
C ALA A 32 41.62 19.50 -13.09
N LYS A 33 42.79 19.72 -13.71
CA LYS A 33 43.99 20.38 -13.17
C LYS A 33 44.50 21.43 -14.17
N THR A 34 45.10 22.48 -13.62
CA THR A 34 45.41 23.84 -14.10
C THR A 34 46.73 24.01 -14.91
N THR A 35 46.79 25.14 -15.63
CA THR A 35 47.83 25.78 -16.49
C THR A 35 49.13 26.23 -15.76
N PRO A 36 50.27 26.60 -16.43
CA PRO A 36 50.48 27.97 -17.01
C PRO A 36 51.48 28.20 -18.22
N THR A 37 51.14 29.21 -19.05
CA THR A 37 51.91 30.36 -19.66
C THR A 37 53.20 30.21 -20.53
N LYS A 38 53.23 30.80 -21.76
CA LYS A 38 54.03 32.02 -22.16
C LYS A 38 54.04 32.40 -23.69
N ALA A 39 53.81 33.71 -23.93
CA ALA A 39 54.30 34.67 -24.98
C ALA A 39 53.76 34.74 -26.45
N ALA A 40 53.56 35.99 -26.90
CA ALA A 40 53.01 36.51 -28.18
C ALA A 40 54.09 36.96 -29.21
N PRO A 41 53.77 37.46 -30.44
CA PRO A 41 53.44 38.90 -30.63
C PRO A 41 52.48 39.33 -31.81
N LYS A 42 51.76 40.45 -31.53
CA LYS A 42 51.27 41.63 -32.32
C LYS A 42 50.96 41.61 -33.84
N LYS A 43 49.75 42.10 -34.23
CA LYS A 43 49.52 43.22 -35.21
C LYS A 43 48.13 43.87 -35.04
N ALA A 44 48.02 45.12 -35.51
CA ALA A 44 47.06 46.20 -35.19
C ALA A 44 45.58 46.05 -35.64
N THR A 45 44.71 46.82 -34.97
CA THR A 45 43.25 47.05 -35.19
C THR A 45 42.98 48.01 -36.39
N PRO A 46 41.75 48.09 -36.95
CA PRO A 46 40.68 48.88 -36.32
C PRO A 46 39.27 48.23 -36.30
N ALA A 47 38.58 48.53 -35.20
CA ALA A 47 37.16 48.51 -34.90
C ALA A 47 36.13 47.98 -35.94
N LYS A 48 35.47 46.87 -35.57
CA LYS A 48 34.01 46.83 -35.42
C LYS A 48 33.66 45.86 -34.28
N THR A 49 33.50 46.39 -33.09
CA THR A 49 33.05 45.62 -31.93
C THR A 49 31.56 45.30 -32.11
N GLN A 50 31.24 44.18 -32.75
CA GLN A 50 30.01 43.45 -32.44
C GLN A 50 30.33 42.60 -31.20
N THR A 51 30.14 43.20 -30.02
CA THR A 51 30.23 42.49 -28.76
C THR A 51 29.16 41.41 -28.76
N GLY A 52 29.57 40.15 -28.63
CA GLY A 52 28.69 39.00 -28.55
C GLY A 52 27.68 39.17 -27.41
N SER A 53 26.44 39.45 -27.79
CA SER A 53 25.27 39.40 -26.90
C SER A 53 24.14 38.57 -27.52
N ASN A 54 24.46 37.62 -28.40
CA ASN A 54 23.48 36.71 -28.98
C ASN A 54 23.23 35.48 -28.09
N SER A 55 24.22 35.02 -27.33
CA SER A 55 24.09 33.83 -26.47
C SER A 55 23.26 34.09 -25.20
N ALA A 56 23.35 35.31 -24.64
CA ALA A 56 22.54 35.72 -23.49
C ALA A 56 21.05 35.89 -23.87
N GLY A 57 20.78 36.35 -25.10
CA GLY A 57 19.42 36.43 -25.66
C GLY A 57 18.80 35.05 -25.84
N VAL A 58 19.50 34.13 -26.51
CA VAL A 58 19.01 32.75 -26.74
C VAL A 58 18.73 32.02 -25.42
N ALA A 59 19.59 32.16 -24.40
CA ALA A 59 19.35 31.57 -23.09
C ALA A 59 18.12 32.18 -22.37
N ALA A 60 17.91 33.49 -22.51
CA ALA A 60 16.73 34.16 -21.96
C ALA A 60 15.44 33.75 -22.69
N ASP A 61 15.48 33.56 -24.01
CA ASP A 61 14.33 33.15 -24.81
C ASP A 61 13.91 31.70 -24.52
N HIS A 62 14.87 30.80 -24.30
CA HIS A 62 14.58 29.45 -23.83
C HIS A 62 13.94 29.44 -22.44
N LEU A 63 14.44 30.29 -21.52
CA LEU A 63 13.87 30.39 -20.18
C LEU A 63 12.42 30.92 -20.23
N ARG A 64 12.14 31.93 -21.05
CA ARG A 64 10.76 32.43 -21.28
C ARG A 64 9.86 31.33 -21.82
N SER A 65 10.32 30.57 -22.83
CA SER A 65 9.54 29.45 -23.38
C SER A 65 9.21 28.37 -22.33
N PHE A 66 10.13 28.06 -21.42
CA PHE A 66 9.85 27.14 -20.32
C PHE A 66 8.84 27.72 -19.31
N ILE A 67 8.97 29.00 -18.96
CA ILE A 67 8.06 29.68 -18.03
C ILE A 67 6.65 29.71 -18.62
N ASP A 68 6.48 30.18 -19.86
CA ASP A 68 5.18 30.22 -20.55
C ASP A 68 4.55 28.82 -20.63
N GLY A 69 5.35 27.79 -20.89
CA GLY A 69 4.91 26.40 -20.90
C GLY A 69 4.42 25.91 -19.53
N ILE A 70 5.13 26.26 -18.45
CA ILE A 70 4.76 25.90 -17.08
C ILE A 70 3.50 26.67 -16.64
N GLU A 71 3.39 27.96 -16.94
CA GLU A 71 2.22 28.76 -16.56
C GLU A 71 0.94 28.25 -17.23
N ARG A 72 1.03 27.86 -18.51
CA ARG A 72 -0.08 27.18 -19.19
C ARG A 72 -0.48 25.88 -18.50
N LEU A 73 0.50 25.01 -18.22
CA LEU A 73 0.25 23.71 -17.59
C LEU A 73 -0.29 23.84 -16.16
N GLU A 74 0.17 24.84 -15.40
CA GLU A 74 -0.35 25.10 -14.06
C GLU A 74 -1.79 25.62 -14.13
N GLY A 75 -2.12 26.47 -15.11
CA GLY A 75 -3.50 26.87 -15.40
C GLY A 75 -4.41 25.67 -15.71
N GLU A 76 -3.98 24.80 -16.63
CA GLU A 76 -4.70 23.57 -16.99
C GLU A 76 -4.89 22.64 -15.77
N LYS A 77 -3.86 22.49 -14.94
CA LYS A 77 -3.94 21.72 -13.70
C LYS A 77 -4.96 22.28 -12.71
N GLN A 78 -5.08 23.60 -12.58
CA GLN A 78 -6.10 24.21 -11.72
C GLN A 78 -7.52 23.96 -12.23
N ILE A 79 -7.72 24.01 -13.55
CA ILE A 79 -9.01 23.68 -14.18
C ILE A 79 -9.38 22.22 -13.88
N ILE A 80 -8.48 21.28 -14.18
CA ILE A 80 -8.69 19.84 -13.91
C ILE A 80 -8.92 19.59 -12.41
N ALA A 81 -8.18 20.29 -11.53
CA ALA A 81 -8.38 20.17 -10.09
C ALA A 81 -9.74 20.70 -9.63
N SER A 82 -10.31 21.70 -10.31
CA SER A 82 -11.69 22.14 -10.09
C SER A 82 -12.67 21.08 -10.53
N ASP A 83 -12.53 20.55 -11.75
CA ASP A 83 -13.42 19.51 -12.29
C ASP A 83 -13.45 18.27 -11.39
N ILE A 84 -12.29 17.83 -10.90
CA ILE A 84 -12.19 16.72 -9.94
C ILE A 84 -12.98 17.02 -8.66
N LYS A 85 -12.94 18.25 -8.14
CA LYS A 85 -13.69 18.62 -6.94
C LYS A 85 -15.19 18.58 -7.20
N ASP A 86 -15.64 19.02 -8.37
CA ASP A 86 -17.04 19.02 -8.75
C ASP A 86 -17.58 17.59 -8.88
N VAL A 87 -16.81 16.67 -9.49
CA VAL A 87 -17.16 15.24 -9.53
C VAL A 87 -17.27 14.62 -8.13
N TYR A 88 -16.35 14.97 -7.21
CA TYR A 88 -16.47 14.51 -5.83
C TYR A 88 -17.68 15.11 -5.09
N ALA A 89 -18.07 16.34 -5.43
CA ALA A 89 -19.25 16.99 -4.86
C ALA A 89 -20.54 16.34 -5.38
N GLU A 90 -20.60 16.02 -6.67
CA GLU A 90 -21.69 15.26 -7.30
C GLU A 90 -21.82 13.88 -6.66
N ALA A 91 -20.72 13.14 -6.52
CA ALA A 91 -20.70 11.83 -5.87
C ALA A 91 -21.24 11.90 -4.43
N LYS A 92 -20.90 12.97 -3.68
CA LYS A 92 -21.45 13.20 -2.35
C LYS A 92 -22.96 13.48 -2.38
N GLY A 93 -23.43 14.24 -3.37
CA GLY A 93 -24.86 14.48 -3.59
C GLY A 93 -25.65 13.19 -3.88
N CYS A 94 -25.01 12.21 -4.51
CA CYS A 94 -25.56 10.87 -4.74
C CYS A 94 -25.44 9.92 -3.53
N GLY A 95 -24.82 10.36 -2.42
CA GLY A 95 -24.66 9.55 -1.21
C GLY A 95 -23.37 8.71 -1.14
N PHE A 96 -22.41 8.90 -2.05
CA PHE A 96 -21.11 8.23 -1.97
C PHE A 96 -20.14 8.98 -1.04
N ASP A 97 -19.30 8.21 -0.33
CA ASP A 97 -18.22 8.78 0.49
C ASP A 97 -16.96 9.06 -0.35
N LYS A 98 -16.50 10.31 -0.28
CA LYS A 98 -15.28 10.79 -0.94
C LYS A 98 -14.03 10.03 -0.51
N ALA A 99 -13.90 9.68 0.77
CA ALA A 99 -12.70 9.00 1.26
C ALA A 99 -12.62 7.58 0.70
N THR A 100 -13.75 6.89 0.58
CA THR A 100 -13.85 5.55 0.01
C THR A 100 -13.55 5.56 -1.49
N ILE A 101 -14.10 6.51 -2.27
CA ILE A 101 -13.76 6.66 -3.69
C ILE A 101 -12.25 6.88 -3.89
N ALA A 102 -11.62 7.72 -3.05
CA ALA A 102 -10.19 7.97 -3.13
C ALA A 102 -9.35 6.70 -2.85
N LYS A 103 -9.80 5.84 -1.92
CA LYS A 103 -9.17 4.54 -1.67
C LYS A 103 -9.32 3.62 -2.88
N VAL A 104 -10.50 3.56 -3.49
CA VAL A 104 -10.74 2.77 -4.71
C VAL A 104 -9.88 3.24 -5.87
N LEU A 105 -9.71 4.55 -6.07
CA LEU A 105 -8.81 5.08 -7.10
C LEU A 105 -7.35 4.68 -6.88
N LYS A 106 -6.86 4.75 -5.63
CA LYS A 106 -5.52 4.29 -5.28
C LYS A 106 -5.35 2.80 -5.52
N PHE A 107 -6.32 2.01 -5.09
CA PHE A 107 -6.36 0.57 -5.31
C PHE A 107 -6.36 0.23 -6.82
N LYS A 108 -7.11 0.97 -7.63
CA LYS A 108 -7.14 0.82 -9.10
C LYS A 108 -5.82 1.23 -9.77
N ALA A 109 -5.08 2.16 -9.18
CA ALA A 109 -3.79 2.60 -9.70
C ALA A 109 -2.64 1.62 -9.38
N GLN A 110 -2.79 0.75 -8.39
CA GLN A 110 -1.83 -0.31 -8.10
C GLN A 110 -1.77 -1.34 -9.24
N LYS A 111 -0.59 -1.91 -9.47
CA LYS A 111 -0.39 -2.95 -10.50
C LYS A 111 -1.10 -4.24 -10.10
N PRO A 112 -1.61 -5.04 -11.06
CA PRO A 112 -2.32 -6.28 -10.76
C PRO A 112 -1.50 -7.27 -9.91
N SER A 113 -0.25 -7.54 -10.27
CA SER A 113 0.60 -8.48 -9.51
C SER A 113 0.90 -7.99 -8.10
N GLU A 114 1.15 -6.69 -7.91
CA GLU A 114 1.38 -6.12 -6.58
C GLU A 114 0.11 -6.18 -5.72
N ARG A 115 -1.07 -6.02 -6.34
CA ARG A 115 -2.36 -6.18 -5.67
C ARG A 115 -2.58 -7.63 -5.24
N GLU A 116 -2.36 -8.59 -6.13
CA GLU A 116 -2.52 -10.02 -5.83
C GLU A 116 -1.60 -10.47 -4.69
N GLU A 117 -0.34 -10.03 -4.70
CA GLU A 117 0.61 -10.30 -3.61
C GLU A 117 0.16 -9.67 -2.28
N GLN A 118 -0.30 -8.41 -2.31
CA GLN A 118 -0.80 -7.73 -1.11
C GLN A 118 -2.09 -8.39 -0.58
N GLU A 119 -2.99 -8.81 -1.45
CA GLU A 119 -4.22 -9.53 -1.08
C GLU A 119 -3.90 -10.88 -0.47
N ALA A 120 -2.97 -11.66 -1.05
CA ALA A 120 -2.54 -12.95 -0.50
C ALA A 120 -1.89 -12.80 0.89
N LEU A 121 -1.05 -11.77 1.08
CA LEU A 121 -0.46 -11.48 2.39
C LEU A 121 -1.51 -10.99 3.40
N PHE A 122 -2.44 -10.15 2.95
CA PHE A 122 -3.52 -9.65 3.80
C PHE A 122 -4.42 -10.79 4.28
N ASP A 123 -4.80 -11.71 3.40
CA ASP A 123 -5.58 -12.90 3.72
C ASP A 123 -4.83 -13.80 4.72
N LEU A 124 -3.55 -14.06 4.49
CA LEU A 124 -2.70 -14.80 5.43
C LEU A 124 -2.65 -14.15 6.82
N TYR A 125 -2.61 -12.81 6.89
CA TYR A 125 -2.61 -12.09 8.17
C TYR A 125 -3.97 -12.10 8.84
N LEU A 126 -5.06 -11.96 8.10
CA LEU A 126 -6.40 -12.09 8.65
C LEU A 126 -6.64 -13.50 9.19
N HIS A 127 -6.15 -14.52 8.47
CA HIS A 127 -6.18 -15.92 8.89
C HIS A 127 -5.41 -16.13 10.20
N ALA A 128 -4.16 -15.66 10.26
CA ALA A 128 -3.34 -15.73 11.47
C ALA A 128 -3.95 -14.98 12.68
N LEU A 129 -4.78 -13.97 12.44
CA LEU A 129 -5.49 -13.20 13.46
C LEU A 129 -6.89 -13.76 13.77
N GLY A 130 -7.36 -14.79 13.06
CA GLY A 130 -8.70 -15.35 13.21
C GLY A 130 -9.83 -14.37 12.82
N LEU A 131 -9.54 -13.41 11.93
CA LEU A 131 -10.47 -12.39 11.46
C LEU A 131 -11.15 -12.75 10.14
N THR A 132 -10.82 -13.90 9.54
CA THR A 132 -11.48 -14.41 8.34
C THR A 132 -12.79 -15.10 8.72
N ASP A 133 -13.93 -14.44 8.45
CA ASP A 133 -15.29 -14.98 8.69
C ASP A 133 -15.60 -16.28 7.87
N GLY A 134 -14.71 -16.67 6.95
CA GLY A 134 -14.90 -17.76 5.99
C GLY A 134 -14.20 -19.08 6.33
N GLU A 135 -13.34 -19.12 7.34
CA GLU A 135 -12.81 -20.41 7.80
C GLU A 135 -13.86 -21.03 8.72
N MET A 136 -14.50 -22.12 8.26
CA MET A 136 -15.33 -22.92 9.17
C MET A 136 -14.45 -23.29 10.36
N ASP A 137 -14.87 -22.89 11.57
CA ASP A 137 -14.23 -23.31 12.81
C ASP A 137 -14.03 -24.84 12.77
N GLU A 138 -12.88 -25.35 13.21
CA GLU A 138 -12.56 -26.78 13.11
C GLU A 138 -13.68 -27.68 13.66
N SER A 139 -14.37 -27.22 14.71
CA SER A 139 -15.51 -27.95 15.28
C SER A 139 -16.73 -27.92 14.36
N GLN A 140 -16.96 -26.82 13.64
CA GLN A 140 -18.00 -26.71 12.60
C GLN A 140 -17.71 -27.61 11.41
N GLN A 141 -16.46 -27.66 10.92
CA GLN A 141 -16.08 -28.57 9.84
C GLN A 141 -16.26 -30.04 10.27
N LEU A 142 -15.88 -30.38 11.51
CA LEU A 142 -16.09 -31.72 12.05
C LEU A 142 -17.57 -32.12 12.11
N GLY A 143 -18.47 -31.15 12.28
CA GLY A 143 -19.92 -31.36 12.20
C GLY A 143 -20.39 -31.68 10.78
N VAL A 144 -19.89 -30.94 9.79
CA VAL A 144 -20.12 -31.20 8.36
C VAL A 144 -19.67 -32.61 7.98
N ASP A 145 -18.46 -33.00 8.40
CA ASP A 145 -17.89 -34.31 8.12
C ASP A 145 -18.70 -35.43 8.80
N ALA A 146 -19.16 -35.19 10.03
CA ALA A 146 -20.00 -36.14 10.77
C ALA A 146 -21.35 -36.37 10.08
N SER A 147 -22.02 -35.31 9.62
CA SER A 147 -23.27 -35.40 8.86
C SER A 147 -23.04 -36.14 7.53
N SER A 148 -21.97 -35.78 6.80
CA SER A 148 -21.60 -36.46 5.55
C SER A 148 -21.29 -37.95 5.74
N ALA A 149 -20.74 -38.32 6.90
CA ALA A 149 -20.48 -39.71 7.29
C ALA A 149 -21.72 -40.45 7.85
N GLY A 150 -22.89 -39.81 7.89
CA GLY A 150 -24.14 -40.39 8.39
C GLY A 150 -24.22 -40.53 9.92
N LYS A 151 -23.36 -39.83 10.67
CA LYS A 151 -23.43 -39.79 12.14
C LYS A 151 -24.61 -38.92 12.58
N LEU A 152 -25.18 -39.23 13.75
CA LEU A 152 -26.30 -38.49 14.31
C LEU A 152 -25.81 -37.19 14.95
N ILE A 153 -26.67 -36.18 15.05
CA ILE A 153 -26.36 -34.93 15.79
C ILE A 153 -26.03 -35.19 17.28
N THR A 154 -26.50 -36.33 17.82
CA THR A 154 -26.17 -36.78 19.18
C THR A 154 -24.74 -37.29 19.33
N ASP A 155 -24.06 -37.61 18.24
CA ASP A 155 -22.66 -38.07 18.23
C ASP A 155 -21.67 -36.89 18.30
N ASN A 156 -22.09 -35.77 18.91
CA ASN A 156 -21.27 -34.60 19.11
C ASN A 156 -20.12 -34.94 20.08
N PRO A 157 -18.85 -34.76 19.70
CA PRO A 157 -17.71 -35.07 20.57
C PRO A 157 -17.49 -34.03 21.67
N TYR A 158 -18.15 -32.86 21.60
CA TYR A 158 -18.03 -31.79 22.57
C TYR A 158 -19.16 -31.85 23.61
N THR A 159 -18.89 -31.32 24.81
CA THR A 159 -19.92 -31.20 25.87
C THR A 159 -20.73 -29.91 25.70
N THR A 160 -21.93 -29.82 26.27
CA THR A 160 -22.83 -28.65 26.15
C THR A 160 -22.26 -27.33 26.66
N GLU A 161 -21.24 -27.40 27.54
CA GLU A 161 -20.56 -26.22 28.10
C GLU A 161 -19.42 -25.71 27.20
N ASP A 162 -18.99 -26.49 26.21
CA ASP A 162 -17.94 -26.09 25.26
C ASP A 162 -18.56 -25.26 24.12
N PRO A 163 -18.07 -24.04 23.83
CA PRO A 163 -18.52 -23.23 22.69
C PRO A 163 -18.47 -23.97 21.34
N ARG A 164 -17.57 -24.95 21.19
CA ARG A 164 -17.43 -25.80 20.00
C ARG A 164 -18.63 -26.72 19.77
N PHE A 165 -19.41 -27.03 20.81
CA PHE A 165 -20.63 -27.83 20.69
C PHE A 165 -21.60 -27.24 19.67
N LYS A 166 -21.90 -25.94 19.79
CA LYS A 166 -22.83 -25.25 18.89
C LYS A 166 -22.28 -25.10 17.48
N LYS A 167 -20.97 -24.89 17.36
CA LYS A 167 -20.29 -24.80 16.07
C LYS A 167 -20.35 -26.13 15.32
N TRP A 168 -20.09 -27.24 16.01
CA TRP A 168 -20.26 -28.59 15.47
C TRP A 168 -21.71 -28.87 15.04
N GLU A 169 -22.70 -28.57 15.89
CA GLU A 169 -24.11 -28.76 15.53
C GLU A 169 -24.50 -27.91 14.30
N GLN A 170 -24.02 -26.67 14.24
CA GLN A 170 -24.25 -25.77 13.10
C GLN A 170 -23.72 -26.38 11.80
N GLY A 171 -22.49 -26.91 11.82
CA GLY A 171 -21.91 -27.58 10.65
C GLY A 171 -22.69 -28.83 10.23
N TRP A 172 -23.06 -29.67 11.21
CA TRP A 172 -23.87 -30.87 10.96
C TRP A 172 -25.23 -30.51 10.34
N GLN A 173 -25.89 -29.48 10.85
CA GLN A 173 -27.18 -29.00 10.33
C GLN A 173 -27.07 -28.45 8.91
N MET A 174 -26.03 -27.65 8.63
CA MET A 174 -25.78 -27.10 7.29
C MET A 174 -25.62 -28.21 6.25
N GLN A 175 -24.81 -29.22 6.55
CA GLN A 175 -24.60 -30.35 5.64
C GLN A 175 -25.85 -31.19 5.44
N THR A 176 -26.61 -31.44 6.51
CA THR A 176 -27.87 -32.19 6.43
C THR A 176 -28.90 -31.45 5.56
N ALA A 177 -28.99 -30.12 5.70
CA ALA A 177 -29.85 -29.30 4.86
C ALA A 177 -29.40 -29.28 3.39
N PHE A 178 -28.09 -29.27 3.14
CA PHE A 178 -27.53 -29.33 1.80
C PHE A 178 -27.83 -30.66 1.10
N LEU A 179 -27.64 -31.80 1.76
CA LEU A 179 -27.97 -33.12 1.22
C LEU A 179 -29.47 -33.27 0.94
N ALA A 180 -30.32 -32.82 1.86
CA ALA A 180 -31.77 -32.82 1.66
C ALA A 180 -32.20 -31.94 0.46
N ALA A 181 -31.46 -30.87 0.14
CA ALA A 181 -31.72 -30.04 -1.02
C ALA A 181 -31.27 -30.70 -2.35
N GLN A 182 -30.19 -31.49 -2.33
CA GLN A 182 -29.75 -32.26 -3.50
C GLN A 182 -30.77 -33.34 -3.88
N ASP A 183 -31.27 -34.09 -2.90
CA ASP A 183 -32.29 -35.12 -3.12
C ASP A 183 -33.59 -34.59 -3.74
N ASN A 184 -33.94 -33.33 -3.46
CA ASN A 184 -35.12 -32.67 -4.05
C ASN A 184 -34.87 -32.14 -5.48
N THR A 185 -33.60 -31.95 -5.86
CA THR A 185 -33.21 -31.46 -7.19
C THR A 185 -33.14 -32.60 -8.20
N ASP A 186 -32.76 -33.81 -7.77
CA ASP A 186 -32.69 -35.01 -8.62
C ASP A 186 -34.06 -35.70 -8.85
N ALA A 187 -35.11 -35.23 -8.17
CA ALA A 187 -36.48 -35.77 -8.24
C ALA A 187 -37.44 -34.99 -9.16
N GLN A 188 -36.96 -33.99 -9.89
CA GLN A 188 -37.69 -33.19 -10.90
C GLN A 188 -37.13 -33.44 -12.31
#